data_AF-A0A5N6R0A4-F1
#
_entry.id   AF-A0A5N6R0A4-F1
#
_cell.length_a   1.000
_cell.length_b   1.000
_cell.length_c   1.000
_cell.angle_alpha   90.00
_cell.angle_beta   90.00
_cell.angle_gamma   90.00
#
_symmetry.space_group_name_H-M   'P 1'
#
loop_
_entity.id
_entity.type
_entity.pdbx_description
1 polymer ?
#
loop_
_entity_poly.entity_id
_entity_poly.type
_entity_poly.pdbx_seq_one_letter_code
_entity_poly.pdbx_strand_id
1 'polypeptide(L)'
;MYEEVFTRENKVVGILWANKRDSGLWFAPPEWRECRLGIQVLPLLPITEVLFSDVDFVRELVKWTLPALQRKGVIEGWRGFVYALEGIYDKECALKNIRNLNGFDDGNSLTNLLWWIHSRGDEIGGGGKHSWFVQYCH
;
A
#
# COMPACT_ATOMS: atom_id res chain seq x y z
N MET A 1 -0.99 -3.57 -21.19
CA MET A 1 -1.99 -3.37 -20.11
C MET A 1 -2.93 -4.57 -20.05
N TYR A 2 -3.48 -4.88 -18.88
CA TYR A 2 -4.49 -5.94 -18.74
C TYR A 2 -5.81 -5.55 -19.42
N GLU A 3 -6.59 -6.56 -19.81
CA GLU A 3 -7.91 -6.37 -20.43
C GLU A 3 -8.91 -5.78 -19.44
N GLU A 4 -9.89 -5.04 -19.97
CA GLU A 4 -10.88 -4.30 -19.19
C GLU A 4 -11.65 -5.19 -18.20
N VAL A 5 -12.02 -6.40 -18.64
CA VAL A 5 -12.72 -7.39 -17.81
C VAL A 5 -11.91 -7.73 -16.56
N PHE A 6 -10.58 -7.81 -16.67
CA PHE A 6 -9.71 -8.09 -15.53
C PHE A 6 -9.56 -6.86 -14.62
N THR A 7 -9.32 -5.69 -15.20
CA THR A 7 -9.06 -4.45 -14.45
C THR A 7 -10.29 -3.92 -13.73
N ARG A 8 -11.50 -4.31 -14.15
CA ARG A 8 -12.76 -3.94 -13.49
C ARG A 8 -12.80 -4.37 -12.02
N GLU A 9 -12.27 -5.55 -11.72
CA GLU A 9 -12.34 -6.14 -10.38
C GLU A 9 -10.98 -6.12 -9.65
N ASN A 10 -9.89 -5.89 -10.39
CA ASN A 10 -8.52 -6.03 -9.89
C ASN A 10 -7.69 -4.77 -10.16
N LYS A 11 -7.07 -4.24 -9.11
CA LYS A 11 -6.02 -3.19 -9.22
C LYS A 11 -4.61 -3.77 -9.27
N VAL A 12 -4.42 -4.97 -8.75
CA VAL A 12 -3.14 -5.70 -8.75
C VAL A 12 -3.36 -7.18 -9.09
N VAL A 13 -2.35 -7.84 -9.66
CA VAL A 13 -2.35 -9.31 -9.84
C VAL A 13 -1.85 -9.97 -8.55
N GLY A 14 -2.47 -11.08 -8.15
CA GLY A 14 -2.00 -11.87 -7.01
C GLY A 14 -0.74 -12.65 -7.38
N ILE A 15 -0.87 -13.64 -8.27
CA ILE A 15 0.24 -14.43 -8.78
C ILE A 15 0.25 -14.37 -10.31
N LEU A 16 1.36 -13.89 -10.87
CA LEU A 16 1.58 -13.88 -12.31
C LEU A 16 2.31 -15.16 -12.73
N TRP A 17 1.75 -15.87 -13.70
CA TRP A 17 2.30 -17.09 -14.28
C TRP A 17 2.65 -16.85 -15.75
N ALA A 18 3.44 -17.76 -16.33
CA ALA A 18 3.75 -17.70 -17.76
C ALA A 18 2.49 -17.80 -18.66
N ASN A 19 1.45 -18.51 -18.20
CA ASN A 19 0.24 -18.79 -18.99
C ASN A 19 -1.08 -18.35 -18.33
N LYS A 20 -1.04 -17.77 -17.12
CA LYS A 20 -2.25 -17.28 -16.43
C LYS A 20 -1.94 -16.13 -15.49
N ARG A 21 -3.00 -15.44 -15.08
CA ARG A 21 -3.00 -14.44 -14.00
C ARG A 21 -3.97 -14.92 -12.93
N ASP A 22 -3.49 -15.04 -11.71
CA ASP A 22 -4.30 -15.44 -10.57
C ASP A 22 -4.56 -14.23 -9.67
N SER A 23 -5.82 -14.06 -9.26
CA SER A 23 -6.20 -12.98 -8.34
C SER A 23 -6.05 -13.40 -6.89
N GLY A 24 -5.99 -14.70 -6.61
CA GLY A 24 -5.73 -15.24 -5.29
C GLY A 24 -4.24 -15.17 -4.93
N LEU A 25 -3.96 -15.48 -3.68
CA LEU A 25 -2.63 -15.74 -3.14
C LEU A 25 -2.55 -17.21 -2.68
N TRP A 26 -1.34 -17.68 -2.40
CA TRP A 26 -1.15 -19.04 -1.88
C TRP A 26 -1.91 -19.33 -0.57
N PHE A 27 -2.16 -18.30 0.24
CA PHE A 27 -2.77 -18.41 1.57
C PHE A 27 -4.07 -17.61 1.72
N ALA A 28 -4.52 -16.90 0.67
CA ALA A 28 -5.65 -16.00 0.76
C ALA A 28 -6.45 -15.98 -0.55
N PRO A 29 -7.79 -15.92 -0.47
CA PRO A 29 -8.62 -15.85 -1.66
C PRO A 29 -8.63 -14.43 -2.26
N PRO A 30 -9.13 -14.25 -3.50
CA PRO A 30 -9.09 -12.98 -4.22
C PRO A 30 -9.74 -11.78 -3.51
N GLU A 31 -10.67 -12.03 -2.60
CA GLU A 31 -11.42 -11.03 -1.85
C GLU A 31 -10.61 -10.37 -0.72
N TRP A 32 -9.50 -11.01 -0.30
CA TRP A 32 -8.60 -10.49 0.74
C TRP A 32 -7.65 -9.46 0.13
N ARG A 33 -8.22 -8.33 -0.28
CA ARG A 33 -7.52 -7.25 -1.00
C ARG A 33 -6.38 -6.66 -0.18
N GLU A 34 -6.51 -6.65 1.14
CA GLU A 34 -5.46 -6.21 2.06
C GLU A 34 -4.22 -7.09 2.03
N CYS A 35 -4.39 -8.41 1.87
CA CYS A 35 -3.26 -9.32 1.67
C CYS A 35 -2.67 -9.13 0.27
N ARG A 36 -3.52 -8.97 -0.75
CA ARG A 36 -3.09 -8.76 -2.14
C ARG A 36 -2.29 -7.47 -2.30
N LEU A 37 -2.72 -6.38 -1.67
CA LEU A 37 -1.99 -5.12 -1.58
C LEU A 37 -0.71 -5.32 -0.77
N GLY A 38 -0.81 -5.89 0.43
CA GLY A 38 0.33 -6.02 1.33
C GLY A 38 1.49 -6.80 0.74
N ILE A 39 1.23 -7.88 0.00
CA ILE A 39 2.28 -8.67 -0.69
C ILE A 39 3.03 -7.86 -1.75
N GLN A 40 2.42 -6.84 -2.35
CA GLN A 40 3.13 -5.94 -3.28
C GLN A 40 3.97 -4.89 -2.54
N VAL A 41 3.75 -4.70 -1.23
CA VAL A 41 4.38 -3.65 -0.43
C VAL A 41 5.49 -4.20 0.47
N LEU A 42 5.29 -5.37 1.08
CA LEU A 42 6.20 -5.89 2.10
C LEU A 42 7.52 -6.41 1.51
N PRO A 43 8.67 -6.16 2.18
CA PRO A 43 8.82 -5.32 3.37
C PRO A 43 8.72 -3.82 3.05
N LEU A 44 8.17 -3.03 3.98
CA LEU A 44 8.08 -1.56 3.85
C LEU A 44 9.47 -0.93 4.05
N LEU A 45 10.03 -0.38 2.98
CA LEU A 45 11.39 0.17 2.93
C LEU A 45 11.40 1.55 2.27
N PRO A 46 12.47 2.37 2.41
CA PRO A 46 12.57 3.66 1.71
C PRO A 46 12.29 3.58 0.20
N ILE A 47 12.77 2.53 -0.48
CA ILE A 47 12.57 2.32 -1.91
C ILE A 47 11.09 2.11 -2.31
N THR A 48 10.23 1.72 -1.37
CA THR A 48 8.78 1.56 -1.61
C THR A 48 8.17 2.86 -2.17
N GLU A 49 8.69 4.03 -1.80
CA GLU A 49 8.22 5.31 -2.35
C GLU A 49 8.42 5.41 -3.87
N VAL A 50 9.53 4.88 -4.38
CA VAL A 50 9.81 4.86 -5.83
C VAL A 50 8.90 3.87 -6.54
N LEU A 51 8.71 2.69 -5.95
CA LEU A 51 7.83 1.64 -6.48
C LEU A 51 6.36 2.09 -6.56
N PHE A 52 5.95 2.98 -5.64
CA PHE A 52 4.60 3.53 -5.55
C PHE A 52 4.59 5.05 -5.81
N SER A 53 5.38 5.50 -6.79
CA SER A 53 5.53 6.93 -7.12
C SER A 53 4.37 7.53 -7.92
N ASP A 54 3.49 6.69 -8.49
CA ASP A 54 2.23 7.13 -9.09
C ASP A 54 1.17 7.30 -7.98
N VAL A 55 1.04 8.53 -7.49
CA VAL A 55 0.16 8.89 -6.38
C VAL A 55 -1.32 8.62 -6.71
N ASP A 56 -1.72 8.80 -7.96
CA ASP A 56 -3.10 8.56 -8.38
C ASP A 56 -3.41 7.06 -8.37
N PHE A 57 -2.49 6.23 -8.87
CA PHE A 57 -2.60 4.78 -8.75
C PHE A 57 -2.64 4.33 -7.29
N VAL A 58 -1.77 4.87 -6.43
CA VAL A 58 -1.76 4.57 -4.99
C VAL A 58 -3.12 4.88 -4.36
N ARG A 59 -3.68 6.06 -4.66
CA ARG A 59 -4.99 6.46 -4.13
C ARG A 59 -6.10 5.52 -4.57
N GLU A 60 -6.10 5.10 -5.84
CA GLU A 60 -7.05 4.10 -6.34
C GLU A 60 -6.87 2.74 -5.68
N LEU A 61 -5.64 2.29 -5.49
CA LEU A 61 -5.29 1.01 -4.89
C LEU A 61 -5.70 0.94 -3.42
N VAL A 62 -5.46 2.01 -2.65
CA VAL A 62 -5.92 2.13 -1.26
C VAL A 62 -7.44 2.14 -1.22
N LYS A 63 -8.11 2.98 -2.04
CA LYS A 63 -9.57 3.03 -2.12
C LYS A 63 -10.20 1.68 -2.47
N TRP A 64 -9.60 0.90 -3.37
CA TRP A 64 -10.06 -0.43 -3.73
C TRP A 64 -9.91 -1.44 -2.58
N THR A 65 -8.92 -1.26 -1.72
CA THR A 65 -8.61 -2.14 -0.58
C THR A 65 -9.40 -1.81 0.68
N LEU A 66 -9.69 -0.54 0.97
CA LEU A 66 -10.35 -0.10 2.21
C LEU A 66 -11.62 -0.89 2.58
N PRO A 67 -12.54 -1.23 1.67
CA PRO A 67 -13.71 -2.03 2.02
C PRO A 67 -13.37 -3.41 2.60
N ALA A 68 -12.27 -4.03 2.17
CA ALA A 68 -11.85 -5.33 2.67
C ALA A 68 -11.40 -5.29 4.14
N LEU A 69 -10.98 -4.11 4.63
CA LEU A 69 -10.59 -3.90 6.02
C LEU A 69 -11.75 -3.98 7.03
N GLN A 70 -12.99 -3.92 6.55
CA GLN A 70 -14.21 -4.06 7.37
C GLN A 70 -14.58 -5.54 7.62
N ARG A 71 -13.95 -6.47 6.90
CA ARG A 71 -14.20 -7.89 7.02
C ARG A 71 -13.77 -8.41 8.39
N LYS A 72 -14.56 -9.32 8.97
CA LYS A 72 -14.19 -10.01 10.21
C LYS A 72 -12.95 -10.88 9.98
N GLY A 73 -11.97 -10.78 10.89
CA GLY A 73 -10.74 -11.60 10.85
C GLY A 73 -9.62 -11.04 9.98
N VAL A 74 -9.69 -9.77 9.56
CA VAL A 74 -8.54 -9.08 8.98
C VAL A 74 -7.43 -8.97 10.03
N ILE A 75 -6.23 -9.44 9.69
CA ILE A 75 -5.05 -9.35 10.56
C ILE A 75 -4.53 -7.91 10.51
N GLU A 76 -4.25 -7.34 11.69
CA GLU A 76 -3.81 -5.94 11.85
C GLU A 76 -2.55 -5.61 11.04
N GLY A 77 -1.62 -6.56 10.90
CA GLY A 77 -0.39 -6.36 10.12
C GLY A 77 -0.64 -5.92 8.67
N TRP A 78 -1.69 -6.44 8.02
CA TRP A 78 -2.06 -6.03 6.66
C TRP A 78 -2.59 -4.60 6.61
N ARG A 79 -3.28 -4.13 7.66
CA ARG A 79 -3.78 -2.74 7.74
C ARG A 79 -2.62 -1.75 7.72
N GLY A 80 -1.51 -2.08 8.38
CA GLY A 80 -0.31 -1.24 8.42
C GLY A 80 0.21 -0.88 7.03
N PHE A 81 0.24 -1.83 6.09
CA PHE A 81 0.68 -1.55 4.72
C PHE A 81 -0.31 -0.69 3.93
N VAL A 82 -1.62 -0.86 4.16
CA VAL A 82 -2.64 0.00 3.53
C VAL A 82 -2.47 1.44 4.01
N TYR A 83 -2.30 1.65 5.33
CA TYR A 83 -2.12 2.99 5.89
C TYR A 83 -0.75 3.60 5.54
N ALA A 84 0.29 2.78 5.36
CA ALA A 84 1.57 3.26 4.83
C ALA A 84 1.38 3.87 3.42
N LEU A 85 0.66 3.18 2.53
CA LEU A 85 0.35 3.72 1.20
C LEU A 85 -0.60 4.93 1.25
N GLU A 86 -1.59 4.93 2.15
CA GLU A 86 -2.44 6.11 2.41
C GLU A 86 -1.60 7.34 2.76
N GLY A 87 -0.54 7.15 3.56
CA GLY A 87 0.38 8.19 3.97
C GLY A 87 1.18 8.86 2.85
N ILE A 88 1.18 8.30 1.64
CA ILE A 88 1.79 8.94 0.47
C ILE A 88 1.01 10.19 0.06
N TYR A 89 -0.32 10.20 0.21
CA TYR A 89 -1.18 11.31 -0.21
C TYR A 89 -2.02 11.94 0.92
N ASP A 90 -2.20 11.26 2.06
CA ASP A 90 -2.94 11.74 3.22
C ASP A 90 -2.27 11.28 4.52
N LYS A 91 -1.24 12.04 4.93
CA LYS A 91 -0.46 11.75 6.14
C LYS A 91 -1.29 11.81 7.42
N GLU A 92 -2.25 12.73 7.49
CA GLU A 92 -3.03 12.94 8.71
C GLU A 92 -3.96 11.77 8.98
N CYS A 93 -4.70 11.32 7.96
CA CYS A 93 -5.57 10.14 8.06
C CYS A 93 -4.75 8.88 8.35
N ALA A 94 -3.66 8.68 7.60
CA ALA A 94 -2.77 7.53 7.79
C ALA A 94 -2.19 7.48 9.20
N LEU A 95 -1.70 8.61 9.73
CA LEU A 95 -1.13 8.68 11.08
C LEU A 95 -2.17 8.37 12.16
N LYS A 96 -3.40 8.89 12.01
CA LYS A 96 -4.51 8.57 12.90
C LYS A 96 -4.81 7.07 12.88
N ASN A 97 -4.86 6.46 11.70
CA ASN A 97 -5.13 5.03 11.53
C ASN A 97 -4.02 4.16 12.12
N ILE A 98 -2.75 4.50 11.85
CA ILE A 98 -1.56 3.80 12.36
C ILE A 98 -1.52 3.81 13.89
N ARG A 99 -1.85 4.94 14.54
CA ARG A 99 -1.89 5.05 16.00
C ARG A 99 -2.95 4.16 16.67
N ASN A 100 -3.98 3.75 15.92
CA ASN A 100 -5.04 2.88 16.40
C ASN A 100 -4.78 1.38 16.12
N LEU A 101 -3.67 1.02 15.47
CA LEU A 101 -3.30 -0.37 15.22
C LEU A 101 -2.93 -1.07 16.53
N ASN A 102 -3.39 -2.32 16.68
CA ASN A 102 -3.09 -3.15 17.85
C ASN A 102 -2.10 -4.29 17.56
N GLY A 103 -1.60 -4.36 16.32
CA GLY A 103 -0.63 -5.35 15.88
C GLY A 103 0.03 -4.93 14.57
N PHE A 104 1.15 -5.57 14.25
CA PHE A 104 1.96 -5.26 13.08
C PHE A 104 2.31 -6.57 12.36
N ASP A 105 2.67 -6.46 11.09
CA ASP A 105 3.26 -7.58 10.35
C ASP A 105 4.59 -7.98 11.00
N ASP A 106 4.95 -9.27 10.95
CA ASP A 106 6.16 -9.80 11.60
C ASP A 106 7.47 -9.19 11.05
N GLY A 107 7.43 -8.62 9.85
CA GLY A 107 8.53 -7.87 9.22
C GLY A 107 8.41 -6.35 9.36
N ASN A 108 7.48 -5.83 10.18
CA ASN A 108 7.21 -4.41 10.31
C ASN A 108 7.00 -3.99 11.79
N SER A 109 6.97 -2.69 12.05
CA SER A 109 6.80 -2.16 13.41
C SER A 109 6.10 -0.80 13.42
N LEU A 110 5.59 -0.40 14.59
CA LEU A 110 5.08 0.96 14.79
C LEU A 110 6.16 2.02 14.48
N THR A 111 7.40 1.78 14.91
CA THR A 111 8.49 2.73 14.68
C THR A 111 8.82 2.88 13.19
N ASN A 112 8.77 1.79 12.42
CA ASN A 112 8.96 1.85 10.97
C ASN A 112 7.80 2.57 10.28
N LEU A 113 6.55 2.36 10.72
CA LEU A 113 5.38 3.09 10.19
C LEU A 113 5.42 4.59 10.54
N LEU A 114 5.82 4.95 11.76
CA LEU A 114 5.97 6.36 12.16
C LEU A 114 7.11 7.02 11.40
N TRP A 115 8.25 6.34 11.27
CA TRP A 115 9.33 6.78 10.38
C TRP A 115 8.82 6.92 8.94
N TRP A 116 8.01 5.94 8.46
CA TRP A 116 7.38 5.97 7.16
C TRP A 116 6.58 7.26 6.93
N ILE A 117 5.69 7.63 7.85
CA ILE A 117 4.86 8.83 7.68
C ILE A 117 5.68 10.12 7.80
N HIS A 118 6.60 10.18 8.77
CA HIS A 118 7.27 11.43 9.12
C HIS A 118 8.48 11.78 8.26
N SER A 119 9.09 10.82 7.57
CA SER A 119 10.26 11.08 6.73
C SER A 119 9.93 11.20 5.24
N ARG A 120 8.70 11.57 4.88
CA ARG A 120 8.28 11.88 3.48
C ARG A 120 8.05 13.38 3.41
N GLY A 121 8.43 14.03 2.32
CA GLY A 121 8.32 15.49 2.16
C GLY A 121 6.86 15.92 2.20
N ASP A 122 6.57 17.12 2.70
CA ASP A 122 5.24 17.71 2.54
C ASP A 122 5.12 18.20 1.09
N GLU A 123 3.97 17.97 0.44
CA GLU A 123 3.66 18.63 -0.82
C GLU A 123 3.49 20.14 -0.54
N ILE A 124 4.58 20.89 -0.56
CA ILE A 124 4.53 22.34 -0.58
C ILE A 124 4.11 22.73 -2.00
N GLY A 125 2.80 23.00 -2.16
CA GLY A 125 2.19 23.79 -3.22
C GLY A 125 2.83 23.71 -4.61
N GLY A 126 2.22 22.92 -5.50
CA GLY A 126 2.41 23.04 -6.95
C GLY A 126 3.25 21.94 -7.56
N GLY A 127 2.63 20.78 -7.84
CA GLY A 127 2.94 19.93 -8.99
C GLY A 127 4.38 19.46 -9.16
N GLY A 128 5.18 19.35 -8.09
CA GLY A 128 6.57 18.94 -8.14
C GLY A 128 6.84 17.79 -7.18
N LYS A 129 7.23 16.63 -7.73
CA LYS A 129 7.60 15.39 -7.02
C LYS A 129 8.73 15.63 -6.01
N HIS A 130 8.42 16.09 -4.80
CA HIS A 130 9.38 16.20 -3.71
C HIS A 130 9.42 14.89 -2.92
N SER A 131 9.92 13.86 -3.60
CA SER A 131 10.28 12.59 -2.99
C SER A 131 11.65 12.73 -2.32
N TRP A 132 11.84 12.13 -1.15
CA TRP A 132 13.16 12.05 -0.51
C TRP A 132 14.21 11.40 -1.41
N PHE A 133 13.77 10.50 -2.29
CA PHE A 133 14.62 9.89 -3.30
C PHE A 133 15.19 10.92 -4.28
N VAL A 134 14.39 11.91 -4.70
CA VAL A 134 14.83 12.98 -5.62
C VAL A 134 15.82 13.93 -4.94
N GLN A 135 15.74 14.09 -3.62
CA GLN A 135 16.66 14.95 -2.86
C GLN A 135 18.05 14.33 -2.62
N TYR A 136 18.18 13.00 -2.64
CA TYR A 136 19.41 12.33 -2.20
C TYR A 136 19.98 11.28 -3.17
N CYS A 137 19.24 10.87 -4.21
CA CYS A 137 19.78 10.00 -5.26
C CYS A 137 20.20 10.85 -6.46
N HIS A 138 21.48 11.23 -6.47
CA HIS A 138 22.20 11.80 -7.62
C HIS A 138 22.70 10.70 -8.55
#